data_AF-A0A851ZAZ5-F1
#
_entry.id   AF-A0A851ZAZ5-F1
#
_cell.length_a   1.000
_cell.length_b   1.000
_cell.length_c   1.000
_cell.angle_alpha   90.00
_cell.angle_beta   90.00
_cell.angle_gamma   90.00
#
_symmetry.space_group_name_H-M   'P 1'
#
loop_
_entity.id
_entity.type
_entity.pdbx_description
1 polymer ?
#
loop_
_entity_poly.entity_id
_entity_poly.type
_entity_poly.pdbx_seq_one_letter_code
_entity_poly.pdbx_strand_id
1 'polypeptide(L)'
;YLFWTEWGQYPRIERSRLDGTERMVLVNVSISWPNGISVDYEDGKLYWCDARTDKIERIDLETGENREVVLSSNNMDMFSVSVFEEYIYWSDR
;
A
#
# COMPACT_ATOMS: atom_id res chain seq x y z
N TYR A 1 -14.88 -0.13 0.78
CA TYR A 1 -14.20 -0.72 -0.38
C TYR A 1 -13.27 -1.81 0.09
N LEU A 2 -13.09 -2.87 -0.70
CA LEU A 2 -11.99 -3.82 -0.55
C LEU A 2 -10.76 -3.20 -1.21
N PHE A 3 -9.59 -3.34 -0.59
CA PHE A 3 -8.30 -2.93 -1.13
C PHE A 3 -7.36 -4.13 -1.12
N TRP A 4 -6.56 -4.29 -2.16
CA TRP A 4 -5.58 -5.38 -2.21
C TRP A 4 -4.37 -4.99 -3.04
N THR A 5 -3.27 -5.69 -2.77
CA THR A 5 -2.06 -5.66 -3.57
C THR A 5 -2.08 -6.82 -4.56
N GLU A 6 -1.57 -6.57 -5.76
CA GLU A 6 -1.27 -7.60 -6.74
C GLU A 6 0.23 -7.61 -6.99
N TRP A 7 0.82 -8.79 -6.85
CA TRP A 7 2.21 -9.07 -7.20
C TRP A 7 2.28 -9.87 -8.52
N GLY A 8 3.30 -9.65 -9.34
CA GLY A 8 3.50 -10.44 -10.57
C GLY A 8 3.79 -9.60 -11.80
N GLN A 9 3.20 -9.96 -12.95
CA GLN A 9 3.52 -9.34 -14.25
C GLN A 9 3.16 -7.84 -14.29
N TYR A 10 2.08 -7.44 -13.63
CA TYR A 10 1.62 -6.06 -13.56
C TYR A 10 1.32 -5.68 -12.10
N PRO A 11 2.36 -5.38 -11.30
CA PRO A 11 2.19 -5.04 -9.90
C PRO A 11 1.33 -3.79 -9.75
N ARG A 12 0.38 -3.84 -8.83
CA ARG A 12 -0.58 -2.74 -8.61
C ARG A 12 -1.28 -2.83 -7.28
N ILE A 13 -1.87 -1.71 -6.87
CA ILE A 13 -2.84 -1.64 -5.77
C ILE A 13 -4.18 -1.29 -6.39
N GLU A 14 -5.21 -2.02 -6.00
CA GLU A 14 -6.56 -1.86 -6.52
C GLU A 14 -7.57 -1.74 -5.40
N ARG A 15 -8.73 -1.18 -5.74
CA ARG A 15 -9.92 -1.27 -4.91
C ARG A 15 -11.13 -1.73 -5.70
N SER A 16 -12.13 -2.22 -5.00
CA SER A 16 -13.49 -2.43 -5.51
C SER A 16 -14.50 -2.32 -4.38
N ARG A 17 -15.79 -2.26 -4.70
CA ARG A 17 -16.83 -2.58 -3.72
C ARG A 17 -16.72 -4.05 -3.32
N LEU A 18 -17.37 -4.39 -2.20
CA LEU A 18 -17.35 -5.77 -1.69
C LEU A 18 -18.09 -6.76 -2.61
N ASP A 19 -18.98 -6.26 -3.45
CA ASP A 19 -19.66 -7.02 -4.51
C ASP A 19 -18.81 -7.14 -5.80
N GLY A 20 -17.57 -6.61 -5.79
CA GLY A 20 -16.65 -6.62 -6.93
C GLY A 20 -16.89 -5.51 -7.96
N THR A 21 -17.92 -4.69 -7.80
CA THR A 21 -18.18 -3.55 -8.70
C THR A 21 -17.25 -2.37 -8.43
N GLU A 22 -17.22 -1.39 -9.33
CA GLU A 22 -16.37 -0.18 -9.22
C GLU A 22 -14.88 -0.51 -8.97
N ARG A 23 -14.38 -1.56 -9.64
CA ARG A 23 -12.97 -1.91 -9.60
C ARG A 23 -12.12 -0.81 -10.25
N MET A 24 -11.11 -0.35 -9.53
CA MET A 24 -10.21 0.73 -9.95
C MET A 24 -8.78 0.43 -9.52
N VAL A 25 -7.83 0.78 -10.38
CA VAL A 25 -6.40 0.74 -10.07
C VAL A 25 -6.02 2.07 -9.41
N LEU A 26 -5.45 2.02 -8.21
CA LEU A 26 -4.98 3.19 -7.47
C LEU A 26 -3.50 3.47 -7.73
N VAL A 27 -2.68 2.42 -7.80
CA VAL A 27 -1.23 2.54 -8.02
C VAL A 27 -0.78 1.47 -9.00
N ASN A 28 -0.03 1.87 -10.05
CA ASN A 28 0.58 0.97 -11.03
C ASN A 28 1.95 1.45 -11.54
N VAL A 29 2.50 2.50 -10.94
CA VAL A 29 3.81 3.08 -11.29
C VAL A 29 4.73 2.94 -10.09
N SER A 30 6.03 2.68 -10.32
CA SER A 30 7.05 2.57 -9.27
C SER A 30 6.62 1.67 -8.11
N ILE A 31 6.00 0.54 -8.45
CA ILE A 31 5.56 -0.51 -7.54
C ILE A 31 6.03 -1.84 -8.12
N SER A 32 6.49 -2.75 -7.28
CA SER A 32 7.09 -4.01 -7.74
C SER A 32 6.66 -5.18 -6.87
N TRP A 33 7.00 -5.23 -5.58
CA TRP A 33 6.63 -6.32 -4.68
C TRP A 33 5.83 -5.81 -3.47
N PRO A 34 4.57 -5.38 -3.68
CA PRO A 34 3.72 -4.85 -2.61
C PRO A 34 3.20 -5.99 -1.73
N ASN A 35 3.91 -6.27 -0.64
CA ASN A 35 3.65 -7.42 0.23
C ASN A 35 2.59 -7.16 1.31
N GLY A 36 2.50 -5.91 1.80
CA GLY A 36 1.61 -5.53 2.88
C GLY A 36 0.82 -4.27 2.54
N ILE A 37 -0.40 -4.19 3.06
CA ILE A 37 -1.31 -3.05 2.89
C ILE A 37 -2.07 -2.80 4.19
N SER A 38 -2.26 -1.52 4.53
CA SER A 38 -3.06 -1.10 5.68
C SER A 38 -3.81 0.18 5.35
N VAL A 39 -4.96 0.38 5.98
CA VAL A 39 -5.83 1.54 5.75
C VAL A 39 -6.01 2.29 7.06
N ASP A 40 -5.77 3.60 7.00
CA ASP A 40 -6.12 4.54 8.03
C ASP A 40 -7.38 5.29 7.59
N TYR A 41 -8.51 5.00 8.25
CA TYR A 41 -9.79 5.64 7.93
C TYR A 41 -9.94 7.02 8.58
N GLU A 42 -9.21 7.31 9.65
CA GLU A 42 -9.29 8.60 10.33
C GLU A 42 -8.56 9.66 9.51
N ASP A 43 -7.35 9.34 9.02
CA ASP A 43 -6.57 10.23 8.16
C ASP A 43 -6.88 10.09 6.66
N GLY A 44 -7.71 9.11 6.29
CA GLY A 44 -8.08 8.85 4.91
C GLY A 44 -6.88 8.45 4.05
N LYS A 45 -6.00 7.60 4.58
CA LYS A 45 -4.76 7.17 3.90
C LYS A 45 -4.70 5.66 3.70
N LEU A 46 -4.10 5.26 2.59
CA LEU A 46 -3.76 3.87 2.29
C LEU A 46 -2.24 3.73 2.32
N TYR A 47 -1.74 2.84 3.16
CA TYR A 47 -0.32 2.53 3.32
C TYR A 47 0.00 1.18 2.70
N TRP A 48 1.18 1.06 2.08
CA TRP A 48 1.72 -0.24 1.66
C TRP A 48 3.22 -0.31 1.87
N CYS A 49 3.74 -1.53 2.00
CA CYS A 49 5.17 -1.79 1.98
C CYS A 49 5.54 -2.57 0.72
N ASP A 50 6.66 -2.18 0.09
CA ASP A 50 7.19 -2.82 -1.12
C ASP A 50 8.60 -3.36 -0.86
N ALA A 51 8.73 -4.68 -0.88
CA ALA A 51 9.97 -5.40 -0.55
C ALA A 51 11.06 -5.32 -1.63
N ARG A 52 10.74 -4.76 -2.81
CA ARG A 52 11.73 -4.60 -3.88
C ARG A 52 12.31 -3.19 -3.90
N THR A 53 11.51 -2.21 -3.51
CA THR A 53 11.91 -0.81 -3.45
C THR A 53 12.35 -0.35 -2.07
N ASP A 54 12.23 -1.23 -1.07
CA ASP A 54 12.52 -1.03 0.35
C ASP A 54 11.86 0.24 0.92
N LYS A 55 10.55 0.38 0.68
CA LYS A 55 9.76 1.55 1.06
C LYS A 55 8.45 1.19 1.70
N ILE A 56 8.06 2.05 2.66
CA ILE A 56 6.66 2.24 3.04
C ILE A 56 6.19 3.55 2.42
N GLU A 57 5.08 3.48 1.72
CA GLU A 57 4.49 4.63 1.05
C GLU A 57 3.02 4.75 1.40
N ARG A 58 2.45 5.94 1.21
CA ARG A 58 1.02 6.19 1.38
C ARG A 58 0.45 7.04 0.27
N ILE A 59 -0.85 6.90 0.04
CA ILE A 59 -1.66 7.72 -0.85
C ILE A 59 -2.94 8.14 -0.14
N ASP A 60 -3.63 9.11 -0.72
CA ASP A 60 -5.03 9.39 -0.41
C ASP A 60 -5.93 8.18 -0.71
N LEU A 61 -6.73 7.75 0.27
CA LEU A 61 -7.54 6.54 0.20
C LEU A 61 -8.66 6.62 -0.84
N GLU A 62 -9.21 7.81 -1.06
CA GLU A 62 -10.36 8.01 -1.93
C GLU A 62 -9.94 8.22 -3.39
N THR A 63 -8.92 9.04 -3.61
CA THR A 63 -8.48 9.45 -4.95
C THR A 63 -7.33 8.59 -5.49
N GLY A 64 -6.53 7.97 -4.61
CA GLY A 64 -5.27 7.32 -4.98
C GLY A 64 -4.12 8.29 -5.26
N GLU A 65 -4.33 9.60 -5.06
CA GLU A 65 -3.38 10.66 -5.33
C GLU A 65 -2.49 10.99 -4.12
N ASN A 66 -1.66 12.02 -4.24
CA ASN A 66 -0.80 12.53 -3.16
C ASN A 66 0.11 11.45 -2.57
N ARG A 67 0.79 10.72 -3.44
CA ARG A 67 1.75 9.68 -3.03
C ARG A 67 2.92 10.27 -2.27
N GLU A 68 3.18 9.72 -1.09
CA GLU A 68 4.26 10.12 -0.19
C GLU A 68 5.09 8.90 0.24
N VAL A 69 6.41 9.07 0.31
CA VAL A 69 7.30 8.08 0.92
C VAL A 69 7.37 8.35 2.41
N VAL A 70 6.94 7.37 3.20
CA VAL A 70 6.89 7.47 4.68
C VAL A 70 8.19 6.96 5.29
N LEU A 71 8.69 5.85 4.75
CA LEU A 71 9.96 5.25 5.14
C LEU A 71 10.69 4.77 3.89
N SER A 72 12.00 5.01 3.84
CA SER A 72 12.89 4.40 2.87
C SER A 72 14.20 4.07 3.55
N SER A 73 14.58 2.80 3.53
CA SER A 73 15.83 2.32 4.11
C SER A 73 16.30 1.14 3.29
N ASN A 74 17.61 0.95 3.15
CA ASN A 74 18.15 -0.10 2.28
C ASN A 74 18.13 -1.46 2.99
N ASN A 75 17.95 -2.52 2.19
CA ASN A 75 18.02 -3.93 2.63
C ASN A 75 16.95 -4.30 3.66
N MET A 76 15.70 -3.89 3.40
CA MET A 76 14.54 -4.33 4.18
C MET A 76 13.72 -5.33 3.35
N ASP A 77 13.71 -6.60 3.76
CA ASP A 77 12.80 -7.62 3.22
C ASP A 77 11.39 -7.48 3.85
N MET A 78 10.71 -6.37 3.52
CA MET A 78 9.43 -6.00 4.12
C MET A 78 8.33 -7.01 3.81
N PHE A 79 7.65 -7.52 4.84
CA PHE A 79 6.60 -8.52 4.65
C PHE A 79 5.19 -8.01 4.93
N SER A 80 5.00 -7.19 5.96
CA SER A 80 3.68 -6.67 6.33
C SER A 80 3.78 -5.26 6.92
N VAL A 81 2.70 -4.51 6.82
CA VAL A 81 2.55 -3.17 7.43
C VAL A 81 1.16 -3.05 8.05
N SER A 82 1.08 -2.39 9.21
CA SER A 82 -0.17 -2.01 9.87
C SER A 82 -0.05 -0.59 10.42
N VAL A 83 -1.11 0.18 10.30
CA VAL A 83 -1.25 1.49 10.95
C VAL A 83 -2.20 1.38 12.13
N PHE A 84 -1.89 2.06 13.22
CA PHE A 84 -2.78 2.23 14.36
C PHE A 84 -2.45 3.55 15.05
N GLU A 85 -3.42 4.47 15.06
CA GLU A 85 -3.23 5.85 15.50
C GLU A 85 -2.00 6.47 14.80
N GLU A 86 -1.13 7.15 15.54
CA GLU A 86 0.06 7.82 15.01
C GLU A 86 1.22 6.87 14.64
N TYR A 87 1.03 5.56 14.79
CA TYR A 87 2.10 4.57 14.66
C TYR A 87 1.93 3.68 13.43
N ILE A 88 3.07 3.46 12.75
CA ILE A 88 3.20 2.50 11.66
C ILE A 88 4.10 1.37 12.15
N TYR A 89 3.55 0.16 12.09
CA TYR A 89 4.22 -1.09 12.44
C TYR A 89 4.51 -1.85 11.15
N TRP A 90 5.70 -2.41 11.03
CA TRP A 90 6.05 -3.28 9.92
C TRP A 90 6.85 -4.48 10.39
N SER A 91 6.78 -5.56 9.61
CA SER A 91 7.65 -6.72 9.76
C SER A 91 8.65 -6.79 8.62
N ASP A 92 9.86 -7.20 8.97
CA ASP A 92 11.01 -7.39 8.11
C ASP A 92 11.54 -8.82 8.38
N ARG A 93 12.15 -9.47 7.38
CA ARG A 93 12.62 -10.85 7.47
C ARG A 93 14.13 -10.99 7.64
#